data_AF-A0AAV5VS49-F1
#
_entry.id   AF-A0AAV5VS49-F1
#
_cell.length_a   1.000
_cell.length_b   1.000
_cell.length_c   1.000
_cell.angle_alpha   90.00
_cell.angle_beta   90.00
_cell.angle_gamma   90.00
#
_symmetry.space_group_name_H-M   'P 1'
#
loop_
_entity.id
_entity.type
_entity.pdbx_description
1 polymer ?
#
loop_
_entity_poly.entity_id
_entity_poly.type
_entity_poly.pdbx_seq_one_letter_code
_entity_poly.pdbx_strand_id
1 'polypeptide(L)'
;FQAVNDVLLFLLQTFTIGVWEIIPASGLLQYLALCKPHLSDGRRLLLAYAICAQYYTELLTPESDLLHYEEIARRTYNVSTQEGIVVYGVSLFPTPTNKKNILDLAIFAVIPSFIIASSIFIWCYVQISQALGKFGVKLSTKTRGLQRSFLTMLLMQVS
;
A
#
# COMPACT_ATOMS: atom_id res chain seq x y z
N PHE A 1 23.35 13.47 9.39
CA PHE A 1 22.28 12.92 10.24
C PHE A 1 20.90 13.04 9.57
N GLN A 2 20.55 14.19 9.00
CA GLN A 2 19.24 14.41 8.36
C GLN A 2 18.99 13.49 7.14
N ALA A 3 19.94 13.34 6.24
CA ALA A 3 19.82 12.43 5.09
C ALA A 3 19.51 10.97 5.47
N VAL A 4 20.02 10.49 6.62
CA VAL A 4 19.74 9.14 7.12
C VAL A 4 18.29 9.03 7.59
N ASN A 5 17.78 10.08 8.24
CA ASN A 5 16.39 10.13 8.70
C ASN A 5 15.40 10.17 7.52
N ASP A 6 15.73 10.92 6.47
CA ASP A 6 14.89 11.03 5.27
C ASP A 6 14.84 9.70 4.51
N VAL A 7 15.98 9.02 4.36
CA VAL A 7 16.04 7.67 3.77
C VAL A 7 15.24 6.67 4.60
N LEU A 8 15.34 6.70 5.94
CA LEU A 8 14.58 5.82 6.81
C LEU A 8 13.07 6.05 6.70
N LEU A 9 12.63 7.32 6.64
CA LEU A 9 11.22 7.66 6.45
C LEU A 9 10.70 7.21 5.10
N PHE A 10 11.48 7.40 4.03
CA PHE A 10 11.14 6.92 2.69
C PHE A 10 11.02 5.39 2.64
N LEU A 11 11.98 4.68 3.24
CA LEU A 11 11.95 3.22 3.31
C LEU A 11 10.76 2.74 4.13
N LEU A 12 10.51 3.34 5.29
CA LEU A 12 9.36 3.02 6.13
C LEU A 12 8.05 3.19 5.36
N GLN A 13 7.88 4.33 4.69
CA GLN A 13 6.69 4.59 3.86
C GLN A 13 6.55 3.55 2.74
N THR A 14 7.64 3.24 2.03
CA THR A 14 7.65 2.26 0.94
C THR A 14 7.31 0.86 1.43
N PHE A 15 7.87 0.45 2.58
CA PHE A 15 7.56 -0.84 3.19
C PHE A 15 6.14 -0.92 3.70
N THR A 16 5.64 0.14 4.34
CA THR A 16 4.25 0.21 4.80
C THR A 16 3.31 0.03 3.62
N ILE A 17 3.47 0.80 2.54
CA ILE A 17 2.67 0.63 1.32
C ILE A 17 2.84 -0.78 0.74
N GLY A 18 4.08 -1.29 0.65
CA GLY A 18 4.34 -2.63 0.12
C GLY A 18 3.66 -3.74 0.92
N VAL A 19 3.63 -3.66 2.26
CA VAL A 19 2.92 -4.62 3.12
C VAL A 19 1.42 -4.58 2.84
N TRP A 20 0.85 -3.38 2.66
CA TRP A 20 -0.57 -3.21 2.36
C TRP A 20 -1.00 -3.84 1.03
N GLU A 21 -0.08 -3.94 0.06
CA GLU A 21 -0.34 -4.55 -1.25
C GLU A 21 -0.11 -6.06 -1.28
N ILE A 22 0.86 -6.56 -0.50
CA ILE A 22 1.17 -7.99 -0.44
C ILE A 22 0.00 -8.78 0.17
N ILE A 23 -0.67 -8.22 1.18
CA ILE A 23 -1.80 -8.88 1.87
C ILE A 23 -2.95 -9.22 0.91
N PRO A 24 -3.57 -8.26 0.19
CA PRO A 24 -4.65 -8.55 -0.76
C PRO A 24 -4.17 -9.41 -1.92
N ALA A 25 -2.95 -9.21 -2.44
CA ALA A 25 -2.40 -10.03 -3.51
C ALA A 25 -2.32 -11.52 -3.11
N SER A 26 -1.88 -11.80 -1.87
CA SER A 26 -1.81 -13.19 -1.37
C SER A 26 -3.21 -13.83 -1.22
N GLY A 27 -4.20 -13.09 -0.73
CA GLY A 27 -5.58 -13.56 -0.61
C GLY A 27 -6.23 -13.78 -1.99
N LEU A 28 -5.95 -12.89 -2.94
CA LEU A 28 -6.44 -12.99 -4.31
C LEU A 28 -5.79 -14.17 -5.05
N LEU A 29 -4.50 -14.42 -4.82
CA LEU A 29 -3.80 -15.58 -5.38
C LEU A 29 -4.40 -16.90 -4.88
N GLN A 30 -4.72 -16.99 -3.58
CA GLN A 30 -5.41 -18.16 -3.00
C GLN A 30 -6.81 -18.33 -3.60
N TYR A 31 -7.55 -17.23 -3.75
CA TYR A 31 -8.87 -17.25 -4.40
C TYR A 31 -8.77 -17.74 -5.85
N LEU A 32 -7.81 -17.23 -6.63
CA LEU A 32 -7.61 -17.62 -8.02
C LEU A 32 -7.16 -19.08 -8.14
N ALA A 33 -6.28 -19.55 -7.26
CA ALA A 33 -5.85 -20.95 -7.24
C ALA A 33 -7.02 -21.90 -6.97
N LEU A 34 -7.92 -21.55 -6.05
CA LEU A 34 -9.06 -22.38 -5.68
C LEU A 34 -10.22 -22.30 -6.68
N CYS A 35 -10.59 -21.09 -7.09
CA CYS A 35 -11.80 -20.83 -7.89
C CYS A 35 -11.54 -20.81 -9.40
N LYS A 36 -10.30 -20.62 -9.84
CA LYS A 36 -9.91 -20.53 -11.26
C LYS A 36 -8.74 -21.47 -11.58
N PRO A 37 -8.90 -22.80 -11.39
CA PRO A 37 -7.83 -23.78 -11.60
C PRO A 37 -7.36 -23.87 -13.07
N HIS A 38 -8.17 -23.41 -14.02
CA HIS A 38 -7.83 -23.37 -15.45
C HIS A 38 -6.78 -22.30 -15.82
N LEU A 39 -6.54 -21.31 -14.95
CA LEU A 39 -5.50 -20.30 -15.18
C LEU A 39 -4.13 -20.90 -14.85
N SER A 40 -3.11 -20.60 -15.66
CA SER A 40 -1.72 -20.92 -15.33
C SER A 40 -1.23 -20.09 -14.15
N ASP A 41 -0.26 -20.60 -13.40
CA ASP A 41 0.24 -19.93 -12.19
C ASP A 41 0.79 -18.52 -12.48
N GLY A 42 1.48 -18.34 -13.61
CA GLY A 42 1.95 -17.02 -14.04
C GLY A 42 0.81 -16.02 -14.30
N ARG A 43 -0.33 -16.47 -14.84
CA ARG A 43 -1.51 -15.60 -15.04
C ARG A 43 -2.18 -15.26 -13.73
N ARG A 44 -2.24 -16.20 -12.78
CA ARG A 44 -2.79 -15.94 -11.44
C ARG A 44 -1.93 -14.93 -10.68
N LEU A 45 -0.61 -15.08 -10.74
CA LEU A 45 0.34 -14.14 -10.16
C LEU A 45 0.19 -12.76 -10.80
N LEU A 46 0.19 -12.68 -12.12
CA LEU A 46 0.06 -11.40 -12.82
C LEU A 46 -1.26 -10.70 -12.49
N LEU A 47 -2.39 -11.42 -12.46
CA LEU A 47 -3.68 -10.84 -12.06
C LEU A 47 -3.70 -10.37 -10.60
N ALA A 48 -3.14 -11.18 -9.69
CA ALA A 48 -3.11 -10.85 -8.26
C ALA A 48 -2.32 -9.57 -7.99
N TYR A 49 -1.14 -9.43 -8.61
CA TYR A 49 -0.27 -8.28 -8.39
C TYR A 49 -0.60 -7.07 -9.28
N ALA A 50 -1.17 -7.25 -10.48
CA ALA A 50 -1.55 -6.13 -11.34
C ALA A 50 -2.70 -5.31 -10.75
N ILE A 51 -3.66 -5.95 -10.08
CA ILE A 51 -4.79 -5.27 -9.42
C ILE A 51 -4.28 -4.44 -8.22
N CYS A 52 -3.27 -4.93 -7.51
CA CYS A 52 -2.63 -4.25 -6.38
C CYS A 52 -1.68 -3.12 -6.85
N ALA A 53 -1.00 -3.30 -7.98
CA ALA A 53 -0.02 -2.31 -8.48
C ALA A 53 -0.63 -0.99 -8.99
N GLN A 54 -1.92 -0.96 -9.37
CA GLN A 54 -2.56 0.26 -9.92
C GLN A 54 -2.58 1.44 -8.95
N TYR A 55 -2.59 1.18 -7.64
CA TYR A 55 -2.67 2.22 -6.61
C TYR A 55 -1.36 2.98 -6.37
N TYR A 56 -0.25 2.58 -7.01
CA TYR A 56 1.05 3.28 -6.91
C TYR A 56 1.16 4.54 -7.78
N THR A 57 0.32 4.68 -8.81
CA THR A 57 0.56 5.69 -9.86
C THR A 57 0.07 7.11 -9.53
N GLU A 58 -0.68 7.30 -8.44
CA GLU A 58 -1.20 8.63 -8.07
C GLU A 58 -0.25 9.49 -7.22
N LEU A 59 0.96 9.01 -6.92
CA LEU A 59 1.95 9.77 -6.13
C LEU A 59 2.81 10.75 -6.97
N LEU A 60 2.34 11.12 -8.16
CA LEU A 60 3.01 12.11 -9.01
C LEU A 60 2.64 13.53 -8.54
N THR A 61 3.61 14.21 -7.94
CA THR A 61 3.47 15.64 -7.62
C THR A 61 3.38 16.43 -8.93
N PRO A 62 2.36 17.29 -9.12
CA PRO A 62 2.26 18.16 -10.29
C PRO A 62 3.54 18.95 -10.53
N GLU A 63 4.00 19.03 -11.79
CA GLU A 63 5.24 19.73 -12.18
C GLU A 63 5.29 21.19 -11.72
N SER A 64 4.14 21.85 -11.61
CA SER A 64 4.03 23.25 -11.17
C SER A 64 4.57 23.47 -9.75
N ASP A 65 4.45 22.48 -8.87
CA ASP A 65 4.85 22.62 -7.47
C ASP A 65 6.32 22.25 -7.25
N LEU A 66 6.88 21.42 -8.13
CA LEU A 66 8.28 20.98 -8.07
C LEU A 66 9.26 22.17 -8.16
N LEU A 67 8.97 23.13 -9.05
CA LEU A 67 9.80 24.33 -9.24
C LEU A 67 9.89 25.20 -7.98
N HIS A 68 8.81 25.29 -7.20
CA HIS A 68 8.78 26.08 -5.98
C HIS A 68 9.63 25.44 -4.86
N TYR A 69 9.57 24.12 -4.72
CA TYR A 69 10.39 23.39 -3.75
C TYR A 69 11.88 23.44 -4.09
N GLU A 70 12.20 23.40 -5.38
CA GLU A 70 13.56 23.52 -5.87
C GLU A 70 14.18 24.87 -5.50
N GLU A 71 13.43 25.97 -5.66
CA GLU A 71 13.91 27.30 -5.29
C GLU A 71 14.14 27.45 -3.78
N ILE A 72 13.22 26.93 -2.95
CA ILE A 72 13.35 26.94 -1.49
C ILE A 72 14.59 26.17 -1.07
N ALA A 73 14.79 24.95 -1.57
CA ALA A 73 15.96 24.16 -1.20
C ALA A 73 17.27 24.81 -1.68
N ARG A 74 17.30 25.38 -2.90
CA ARG A 74 18.49 26.10 -3.39
C ARG A 74 18.87 27.25 -2.46
N ARG A 75 17.90 28.03 -1.98
CA ARG A 75 18.14 29.09 -0.99
C ARG A 75 18.60 28.54 0.36
N THR A 76 17.97 27.48 0.86
CA THR A 76 18.28 26.91 2.17
C THR A 76 19.65 26.25 2.21
N TYR A 77 20.03 25.53 1.16
CA TYR A 77 21.33 24.84 1.06
C TYR A 77 22.42 25.69 0.40
N ASN A 78 22.08 26.91 -0.03
CA ASN A 78 22.97 27.84 -0.72
C ASN A 78 23.66 27.22 -1.94
N VAL A 79 22.86 26.51 -2.75
CA VAL A 79 23.34 25.72 -3.88
C VAL A 79 23.28 26.55 -5.17
N SER A 80 24.35 26.48 -5.95
CA SER A 80 24.49 27.20 -7.21
C SER A 80 23.42 26.75 -8.22
N THR A 81 23.01 27.66 -9.11
CA THR A 81 22.02 27.33 -10.14
C THR A 81 22.50 26.27 -11.14
N GLN A 82 23.81 26.06 -11.21
CA GLN A 82 24.46 25.08 -12.09
C GLN A 82 24.55 23.68 -11.45
N GLU A 83 24.33 23.56 -10.14
CA GLU A 83 24.31 22.28 -9.45
C GLU A 83 22.89 21.71 -9.52
N GLY A 84 22.75 20.53 -10.12
CA GLY A 84 21.46 19.85 -10.23
C GLY A 84 20.97 19.42 -8.85
N ILE A 85 19.87 20.02 -8.38
CA ILE A 85 19.19 19.60 -7.15
C ILE A 85 17.80 19.08 -7.50
N VAL A 86 17.45 17.95 -6.88
CA VAL A 86 16.10 17.40 -6.92
C VAL A 86 15.58 17.39 -5.49
N VAL A 87 14.47 18.09 -5.24
CA VAL A 87 13.88 18.25 -3.90
C VAL A 87 12.62 17.42 -3.82
N TYR A 88 12.57 16.52 -2.84
CA TYR A 88 11.36 15.79 -2.47
C TYR A 88 11.00 16.22 -1.05
N GLY A 89 10.01 17.11 -0.89
CA GLY A 89 9.59 17.61 0.42
C GLY A 89 8.11 17.36 0.68
N VAL A 90 7.78 16.78 1.84
CA VAL A 90 6.41 16.67 2.34
C VAL A 90 6.38 17.24 3.76
N SER A 91 5.56 18.26 4.01
CA SER A 91 5.44 18.87 5.34
C SER A 91 4.52 18.04 6.24
N LEU A 92 4.88 17.81 7.51
CA LEU A 92 4.01 17.08 8.47
C LEU A 92 2.67 17.80 8.72
N PHE A 93 2.70 19.13 8.83
CA PHE A 93 1.52 19.96 9.05
C PHE A 93 1.37 20.99 7.93
N PRO A 94 0.12 21.38 7.60
CA PRO A 94 -0.11 22.45 6.63
C PRO A 94 0.49 23.75 7.16
N THR A 95 1.24 24.45 6.31
CA THR A 95 1.72 25.80 6.57
C THR A 95 0.93 26.78 5.70
N PRO A 96 0.81 28.06 6.08
CA PRO A 96 0.07 29.04 5.28
C PRO A 96 0.58 29.16 3.84
N THR A 97 1.86 28.85 3.60
CA THR A 97 2.49 28.83 2.28
C THR A 97 2.40 27.47 1.57
N ASN A 98 2.32 26.36 2.31
CA ASN A 98 2.27 25.02 1.73
C ASN A 98 1.09 24.21 2.28
N LYS A 99 0.06 24.07 1.45
CA LYS A 99 -1.16 23.32 1.78
C LYS A 99 -0.95 21.81 1.73
N LYS A 100 0.07 21.30 1.03
CA LYS A 100 0.33 19.86 0.91
C LYS A 100 1.02 19.36 2.17
N ASN A 101 0.29 18.56 2.93
CA ASN A 101 0.78 17.98 4.17
C ASN A 101 0.75 16.44 4.10
N ILE A 102 1.62 15.77 4.88
CA ILE A 102 1.69 14.31 5.00
C ILE A 102 0.34 13.75 5.47
N LEU A 103 -0.42 14.54 6.22
CA LEU A 103 -1.74 14.17 6.70
C LEU A 103 -2.74 14.02 5.54
N ASP A 104 -2.68 14.89 4.52
CA ASP A 104 -3.46 14.77 3.30
C ASP A 104 -3.01 13.55 2.50
N LEU A 105 -1.71 13.28 2.42
CA LEU A 105 -1.23 12.04 1.82
C LEU A 105 -1.77 10.80 2.56
N ALA A 106 -1.75 10.82 3.89
CA ALA A 106 -2.29 9.74 4.70
C ALA A 106 -3.81 9.59 4.51
N ILE A 107 -4.57 10.69 4.55
CA ILE A 107 -6.03 10.68 4.45
C ILE A 107 -6.51 10.32 3.05
N PHE A 108 -5.86 10.86 2.00
CA PHE A 108 -6.34 10.70 0.63
C PHE A 108 -5.68 9.54 -0.11
N ALA A 109 -4.47 9.11 0.27
CA ALA A 109 -3.79 7.98 -0.38
C ALA A 109 -3.78 6.73 0.51
N VAL A 110 -3.36 6.84 1.78
CA VAL A 110 -3.15 5.65 2.64
C VAL A 110 -4.45 5.06 3.17
N ILE A 111 -5.36 5.87 3.71
CA ILE A 111 -6.63 5.37 4.26
C ILE A 111 -7.50 4.70 3.18
N PRO A 112 -7.70 5.30 1.98
CA PRO A 112 -8.54 4.69 0.95
C PRO A 112 -7.93 3.40 0.40
N SER A 113 -6.62 3.39 0.11
CA SER A 113 -5.93 2.16 -0.32
C SER A 113 -6.02 1.05 0.74
N PHE A 114 -5.85 1.38 2.02
CA PHE A 114 -6.03 0.44 3.13
C PHE A 114 -7.45 -0.14 3.18
N ILE A 115 -8.47 0.70 3.06
CA ILE A 115 -9.88 0.26 3.07
C ILE A 115 -10.16 -0.66 1.87
N ILE A 116 -9.65 -0.30 0.69
CA ILE A 116 -9.81 -1.10 -0.54
C ILE A 116 -9.11 -2.46 -0.38
N ALA A 117 -7.84 -2.48 0.02
CA ALA A 117 -7.06 -3.70 0.24
C ALA A 117 -7.74 -4.63 1.26
N SER A 118 -8.19 -4.08 2.39
CA SER A 118 -8.93 -4.82 3.42
C SER A 118 -10.25 -5.38 2.89
N SER A 119 -10.97 -4.61 2.07
CA SER A 119 -12.24 -5.04 1.46
C SER A 119 -12.02 -6.18 0.47
N ILE A 120 -10.98 -6.11 -0.38
CA ILE A 120 -10.59 -7.17 -1.31
C ILE A 120 -10.22 -8.44 -0.53
N PHE A 121 -9.43 -8.30 0.53
CA PHE A 121 -9.04 -9.43 1.37
C PHE A 121 -10.24 -10.12 2.02
N ILE A 122 -11.16 -9.35 2.64
CA ILE A 122 -12.38 -9.87 3.24
C ILE A 122 -13.26 -10.55 2.18
N TRP A 123 -13.41 -9.94 1.00
CA TRP A 123 -14.15 -10.54 -0.11
C TRP A 123 -13.55 -11.88 -0.52
N CYS A 124 -12.23 -11.93 -0.76
CA CYS A 124 -11.53 -13.16 -1.14
C CYS A 124 -11.73 -14.25 -0.08
N TYR A 125 -11.60 -13.90 1.20
CA TYR A 125 -11.84 -14.79 2.32
C TYR A 125 -13.26 -15.38 2.31
N VAL A 126 -14.29 -14.53 2.13
CA VAL A 126 -15.69 -14.97 2.05
C VAL A 126 -15.90 -15.93 0.87
N GLN A 127 -15.35 -15.61 -0.30
CA GLN A 127 -15.47 -16.44 -1.49
C GLN A 127 -14.78 -17.80 -1.32
N ILE A 128 -13.57 -17.82 -0.76
CA ILE A 128 -12.84 -19.05 -0.46
C ILE A 128 -13.63 -19.92 0.52
N SER A 129 -14.16 -19.31 1.59
CA SER A 129 -14.97 -19.99 2.60
C SER A 129 -16.23 -20.63 1.99
N GLN A 130 -16.93 -19.90 1.12
CA GLN A 130 -18.09 -20.40 0.40
C GLN A 130 -17.74 -21.53 -0.58
N ALA A 131 -16.65 -21.39 -1.33
CA ALA A 131 -16.18 -22.41 -2.26
C ALA A 131 -15.84 -23.71 -1.53
N LEU A 132 -15.07 -23.64 -0.44
CA LEU A 132 -14.72 -24.79 0.38
C LEU A 132 -15.96 -25.48 0.98
N GLY A 133 -16.97 -24.70 1.39
CA GLY A 133 -18.24 -25.25 1.87
C GLY A 133 -18.98 -26.09 0.82
N LYS A 134 -18.95 -25.68 -0.46
CA LYS A 134 -19.56 -26.43 -1.57
C LYS A 134 -18.89 -27.76 -1.86
N PHE A 135 -17.58 -27.89 -1.60
CA PHE A 135 -16.84 -29.14 -1.79
C PHE A 135 -17.08 -30.18 -0.68
N GLY A 136 -17.96 -29.90 0.28
CA GLY A 136 -18.20 -30.81 1.40
C GLY A 136 -16.98 -30.99 2.31
N VAL A 137 -15.92 -30.19 2.10
CA VAL A 137 -14.75 -30.16 2.95
C VAL A 137 -15.21 -29.55 4.26
N LYS A 138 -15.50 -30.41 5.25
CA LYS A 138 -15.55 -30.00 6.64
C LYS A 138 -14.14 -29.52 6.99
N LEU A 139 -13.90 -28.22 6.81
CA LEU A 139 -12.73 -27.52 7.32
C LEU A 139 -12.53 -28.00 8.76
N SER A 140 -11.38 -28.61 9.01
CA SER A 140 -11.02 -29.07 10.35
C SER A 140 -11.27 -27.94 11.34
N THR A 141 -11.89 -28.26 12.48
CA THR A 141 -12.10 -27.30 13.57
C THR A 141 -10.80 -26.58 13.93
N LYS A 142 -9.65 -27.26 13.77
CA LYS A 142 -8.32 -26.69 13.94
C LYS A 142 -8.00 -25.61 12.90
N THR A 143 -8.23 -25.87 11.60
CA THR A 143 -7.97 -24.90 10.52
C THR A 143 -8.86 -23.68 10.64
N ARG A 144 -10.14 -23.88 10.96
CA ARG A 144 -11.09 -22.78 11.17
C ARG A 144 -10.73 -21.92 12.39
N GLY A 145 -10.24 -22.57 13.46
CA GLY A 145 -9.71 -21.87 14.63
C GLY A 145 -8.47 -21.05 14.29
N LEU A 146 -7.55 -21.61 13.51
CA LEU A 146 -6.30 -20.95 13.11
C LEU A 146 -6.54 -19.77 12.17
N GLN A 147 -7.45 -19.90 11.20
CA GLN A 147 -7.89 -18.80 10.34
C GLN A 147 -8.58 -17.69 11.13
N ARG A 148 -9.46 -18.06 12.08
CA ARG A 148 -10.13 -17.09 12.95
C ARG A 148 -9.13 -16.35 13.83
N SER A 149 -8.16 -17.06 14.38
CA SER A 149 -7.11 -16.48 15.22
C SER A 149 -6.17 -15.56 14.42
N PHE A 150 -5.86 -15.91 13.17
CA PHE A 150 -5.12 -15.05 12.25
C PHE A 150 -5.89 -13.78 11.90
N LEU A 151 -7.20 -13.88 11.62
CA LEU A 151 -8.05 -12.71 11.37
C LEU A 151 -8.14 -11.81 12.61
N THR A 152 -8.30 -12.39 13.80
CA THR A 152 -8.29 -11.64 15.06
C THR A 152 -6.93 -10.94 15.29
N MET A 153 -5.82 -11.60 14.97
CA MET A 153 -4.48 -11.00 15.05
C MET A 153 -4.35 -9.81 14.10
N LEU A 154 -4.81 -9.93 12.85
CA LEU A 154 -4.81 -8.81 11.89
C LEU A 154 -5.66 -7.64 12.37
N LEU A 155 -6.84 -7.91 12.95
CA LEU A 155 -7.69 -6.87 13.52
C LEU A 155 -7.04 -6.19 14.75
N MET A 156 -6.36 -6.95 15.61
CA MET A 156 -5.64 -6.41 16.77
C MET A 156 -4.38 -5.62 16.39
N GLN A 157 -3.74 -5.92 15.26
CA GLN A 157 -2.62 -5.13 14.75
C GLN A 157 -3.06 -3.75 14.22
N VAL A 158 -4.36 -3.56 14.01
CA VAL A 158 -4.94 -2.33 13.44
C VAL A 158 -5.65 -1.47 14.51
N SER A 159 -5.96 -2.03 15.69
CA SER A 159 -6.56 -1.33 16.83
C SER A 159 -5.52 -0.80 17.81
#